data_AF-A0A496W183-F1
#
_entry.id   AF-A0A496W183-F1
#
_cell.length_a   1.000
_cell.length_b   1.000
_cell.length_c   1.000
_cell.angle_alpha   90.00
_cell.angle_beta   90.00
_cell.angle_gamma   90.00
#
_symmetry.space_group_name_H-M   'P 1'
#
loop_
_entity.id
_entity.type
_entity.pdbx_description
1 polymer ?
#
loop_
_entity_poly.entity_id
_entity_poly.type
_entity_poly.pdbx_seq_one_letter_code
_entity_poly.pdbx_strand_id
1 'polypeptide(L)'
;MDSNWHLQSSIYMLNQFCADTETFSKRALARLRLKGIALQVNQQELTLVINADQDYQILRRYLTPKQRLYQLLGLHFKKVHIIYGLLNEPIPKSVHLETISLNSSTHSSDLRDPNSLGARLRRAINIALQGHIGVLWLHNENDIEHLDALWKRGRVVELFQKHEIMYCYDPSENSVKLGKLHCLEEGDRIVITIN
;
A
#
# COMPACT_ATOMS: atom_id res chain seq x y z
N MET A 1 21.99 1.44 -11.58
CA MET A 1 20.87 0.50 -11.77
C MET A 1 19.77 0.76 -10.71
N ASP A 2 19.66 1.98 -10.18
CA ASP A 2 18.90 2.28 -8.96
C ASP A 2 17.53 2.96 -9.19
N SER A 3 17.20 3.31 -10.43
CA SER A 3 15.97 4.04 -10.78
C SER A 3 14.69 3.28 -10.45
N ASN A 4 14.71 1.95 -10.59
CA ASN A 4 13.52 1.10 -10.42
C ASN A 4 13.03 1.05 -8.95
N TRP A 5 13.94 1.12 -7.97
CA TRP A 5 13.59 1.13 -6.55
C TRP A 5 12.81 2.39 -6.14
N HIS A 6 13.19 3.54 -6.70
CA HIS A 6 12.54 4.82 -6.39
C HIS A 6 11.10 4.88 -6.88
N LEU A 7 10.83 4.43 -8.10
CA LEU A 7 9.48 4.40 -8.63
C LEU A 7 8.59 3.42 -7.87
N GLN A 8 9.09 2.22 -7.56
CA GLN A 8 8.33 1.24 -6.77
C GLN A 8 7.99 1.75 -5.36
N SER A 9 8.92 2.46 -4.73
CA SER A 9 8.69 3.13 -3.44
C SER A 9 7.63 4.21 -3.56
N SER A 10 7.69 5.03 -4.61
CA SER A 10 6.69 6.08 -4.89
C SER A 10 5.30 5.50 -5.14
N ILE A 11 5.20 4.41 -5.89
CA ILE A 11 3.95 3.66 -6.12
C ILE A 11 3.41 3.12 -4.80
N TYR A 12 4.27 2.60 -3.92
CA TYR A 12 3.86 2.15 -2.59
C TYR A 12 3.30 3.31 -1.75
N MET A 13 3.97 4.46 -1.73
CA MET A 13 3.50 5.65 -0.99
C MET A 13 2.16 6.16 -1.55
N LEU A 14 2.00 6.16 -2.88
CA LEU A 14 0.75 6.54 -3.53
C LEU A 14 -0.40 5.60 -3.14
N ASN A 15 -0.14 4.29 -3.05
CA ASN A 15 -1.14 3.33 -2.56
C ASN A 15 -1.56 3.63 -1.11
N GLN A 16 -0.62 3.89 -0.21
CA GLN A 16 -0.96 4.19 1.19
C GLN A 16 -1.76 5.49 1.29
N PHE A 17 -1.30 6.54 0.61
CA PHE A 17 -1.96 7.83 0.62
C PHE A 17 -3.40 7.76 0.06
N CYS A 18 -3.61 7.05 -1.05
CA CYS A 18 -4.95 6.89 -1.64
C CYS A 18 -5.89 6.00 -0.82
N ALA A 19 -5.34 5.12 0.04
CA ALA A 19 -6.09 4.24 0.93
C ALA A 19 -6.50 4.93 2.23
N ASP A 20 -5.76 5.95 2.67
CA ASP A 20 -6.02 6.67 3.92
C ASP A 20 -7.28 7.53 3.81
N THR A 21 -8.34 7.13 4.52
CA THR A 21 -9.63 7.85 4.54
C THR A 21 -9.61 9.13 5.34
N GLU A 22 -8.68 9.28 6.27
CA GLU A 22 -8.62 10.42 7.18
C GLU A 22 -7.82 11.57 6.57
N THR A 23 -6.72 11.26 5.87
CA THR A 23 -5.80 12.27 5.37
C THR A 23 -5.87 12.50 3.87
N PHE A 24 -6.54 11.62 3.11
CA PHE A 24 -6.60 11.78 1.67
C PHE A 24 -7.34 13.07 1.27
N SER A 25 -6.67 13.87 0.45
CA SER A 25 -7.32 14.92 -0.32
C SER A 25 -6.61 15.13 -1.66
N LYS A 26 -7.36 15.53 -2.69
CA LYS A 26 -6.81 15.89 -4.01
C LYS A 26 -5.75 17.00 -3.92
N ARG A 27 -5.94 17.94 -2.99
CA ARG A 27 -4.98 19.02 -2.74
C ARG A 27 -3.65 18.51 -2.16
N ALA A 28 -3.71 17.57 -1.21
CA ALA A 28 -2.50 16.96 -0.66
C ALA A 28 -1.82 16.04 -1.68
N LEU A 29 -2.60 15.30 -2.49
CA LEU A 29 -2.07 14.48 -3.58
C LEU A 29 -1.25 15.31 -4.58
N ALA A 30 -1.76 16.47 -5.00
CA ALA A 30 -1.07 17.37 -5.93
C ALA A 30 0.24 17.96 -5.37
N ARG A 31 0.44 17.90 -4.05
CA ARG A 31 1.65 18.40 -3.36
C ARG A 31 2.62 17.28 -2.99
N LEU A 32 2.23 16.02 -3.19
CA LEU A 32 3.03 14.86 -2.85
C LEU A 32 4.28 14.83 -3.72
N ARG A 33 5.46 14.89 -3.09
CA ARG A 33 6.75 14.82 -3.78
C ARG A 33 7.22 13.38 -3.83
N LEU A 34 6.96 12.73 -4.95
CA LEU A 34 7.39 11.36 -5.22
C LEU A 34 8.65 11.35 -6.10
N LYS A 35 9.54 10.38 -5.88
CA LYS A 35 10.72 10.20 -6.73
C LYS A 35 10.35 9.40 -7.99
N GLY A 36 10.75 9.88 -9.15
CA GLY A 36 10.51 9.20 -10.44
C GLY A 36 9.10 9.36 -11.02
N ILE A 37 8.19 10.02 -10.30
CA ILE A 37 6.85 10.33 -10.80
C ILE A 37 6.41 11.70 -10.27
N ALA A 38 5.95 12.59 -11.14
CA ALA A 38 5.27 13.82 -10.73
C ALA A 38 3.76 13.67 -10.91
N LEU A 39 3.00 14.29 -10.01
CA LEU A 39 1.54 14.20 -9.97
C LEU A 39 0.94 15.55 -10.28
N GLN A 40 -0.08 15.57 -11.13
CA GLN A 40 -0.90 16.74 -11.37
C GLN A 40 -2.36 16.34 -11.32
N VAL A 41 -3.13 17.07 -10.52
CA VAL A 41 -4.54 16.75 -10.26
C VAL A 41 -5.42 17.79 -10.92
N ASN A 42 -6.27 17.32 -11.84
CA ASN A 42 -7.42 18.07 -12.34
C ASN A 42 -8.71 17.45 -11.75
N GLN A 43 -9.80 18.22 -11.68
CA GLN A 43 -11.04 17.91 -10.96
C GLN A 43 -11.37 16.41 -10.82
N GLN A 44 -11.45 15.68 -11.94
CA GLN A 44 -11.74 14.23 -11.96
C GLN A 44 -10.64 13.40 -12.64
N GLU A 45 -9.50 13.99 -12.96
CA GLU A 45 -8.44 13.36 -13.74
C GLU A 45 -7.08 13.54 -13.05
N LEU A 46 -6.27 12.47 -13.03
CA LEU A 46 -4.92 12.48 -12.47
C LEU A 46 -3.91 12.30 -13.61
N THR A 47 -2.95 13.20 -13.72
CA THR A 47 -1.83 13.08 -14.66
C THR A 47 -0.59 12.63 -13.90
N LEU A 48 0.02 11.55 -14.39
CA LEU A 48 1.25 10.95 -13.91
C LEU A 48 2.36 11.25 -14.92
N VAL A 49 3.38 12.01 -14.50
CA VAL A 49 4.51 12.37 -15.34
C VAL A 49 5.69 11.48 -15.00
N ILE A 50 6.22 10.81 -16.02
CA ILE A 50 7.40 9.94 -15.92
C ILE A 50 8.48 10.42 -16.90
N ASN A 51 9.72 10.02 -16.66
CA ASN A 51 10.89 10.50 -17.41
C ASN A 51 11.67 9.39 -18.14
N ALA A 52 11.25 8.12 -18.01
CA ALA A 52 11.86 6.99 -18.69
C ALA A 52 10.82 5.98 -19.20
N ASP A 53 11.10 5.32 -20.32
CA ASP A 53 10.23 4.26 -20.85
C ASP A 53 10.14 3.05 -19.90
N GLN A 54 11.21 2.73 -19.20
CA GLN A 54 11.18 1.68 -18.18
C GLN A 54 10.18 1.99 -17.06
N ASP A 55 10.07 3.26 -16.67
CA ASP A 55 9.13 3.72 -15.65
C ASP A 55 7.68 3.59 -16.11
N TYR A 56 7.42 3.81 -17.41
CA TYR A 56 6.12 3.53 -18.03
C TYR A 56 5.74 2.06 -17.85
N GLN A 57 6.63 1.14 -18.20
CA GLN A 57 6.36 -0.29 -18.11
C GLN A 57 6.10 -0.75 -16.68
N ILE A 58 6.82 -0.19 -15.69
CA ILE A 58 6.60 -0.48 -14.27
C ILE A 58 5.25 0.07 -13.83
N LEU A 59 5.00 1.36 -14.06
CA LEU A 59 3.78 2.04 -13.64
C LEU A 59 2.53 1.37 -14.23
N ARG A 60 2.58 1.00 -15.51
CA ARG A 60 1.49 0.32 -16.21
C ARG A 60 1.10 -1.00 -15.53
N ARG A 61 2.06 -1.77 -15.01
CA ARG A 61 1.76 -3.03 -14.29
C ARG A 61 0.88 -2.81 -13.06
N TYR A 62 0.96 -1.64 -12.41
CA TYR A 62 0.16 -1.29 -11.24
C TYR A 62 -1.17 -0.60 -11.59
N LEU A 63 -1.35 -0.16 -12.84
CA LEU A 63 -2.55 0.53 -13.33
C LEU A 63 -3.45 -0.40 -14.16
N THR A 64 -3.54 -1.67 -13.78
CA THR A 64 -4.49 -2.63 -14.36
C THR A 64 -5.66 -2.90 -13.39
N PRO A 65 -6.87 -3.24 -13.87
CA PRO A 65 -8.07 -3.33 -13.03
C PRO A 65 -7.99 -4.21 -11.77
N LYS A 66 -7.13 -5.25 -11.80
CA LYS A 66 -6.93 -6.18 -10.66
C LYS A 66 -5.97 -5.63 -9.61
N GLN A 67 -5.32 -4.49 -9.86
CA GLN A 67 -4.27 -3.96 -9.00
C GLN A 67 -4.83 -2.93 -8.05
N ARG A 68 -4.32 -2.97 -6.81
CA ARG A 68 -4.77 -2.09 -5.73
C ARG A 68 -4.66 -0.60 -6.10
N LEU A 69 -3.57 -0.19 -6.76
CA LEU A 69 -3.38 1.21 -7.11
C LEU A 69 -4.45 1.69 -8.10
N TYR A 70 -4.71 0.92 -9.16
CA TYR A 70 -5.80 1.22 -10.11
C TYR A 70 -7.12 1.41 -9.38
N GLN A 71 -7.47 0.47 -8.50
CA GLN A 71 -8.74 0.47 -7.80
C GLN A 71 -8.86 1.66 -6.85
N LEU A 72 -7.80 1.93 -6.05
CA LEU A 72 -7.74 3.08 -5.15
C LEU A 72 -7.86 4.42 -5.89
N LEU A 73 -7.16 4.57 -7.02
CA LEU A 73 -7.28 5.76 -7.86
C LEU A 73 -8.69 5.89 -8.44
N GLY A 74 -9.31 4.78 -8.83
CA GLY A 74 -10.68 4.73 -9.36
C GLY A 74 -11.76 5.16 -8.36
N LEU A 75 -11.45 5.15 -7.07
CA LEU A 75 -12.33 5.72 -6.05
C LEU A 75 -12.28 7.26 -5.99
N HIS A 76 -11.29 7.89 -6.64
CA HIS A 76 -11.02 9.33 -6.56
C HIS A 76 -11.07 10.06 -7.91
N PHE A 77 -10.78 9.34 -8.99
CA PHE A 77 -10.61 9.84 -10.36
C PHE A 77 -11.34 8.96 -11.37
N LYS A 78 -11.83 9.56 -12.45
CA LYS A 78 -12.41 8.84 -13.59
C LYS A 78 -11.35 8.41 -14.61
N LYS A 79 -10.24 9.15 -14.68
CA LYS A 79 -9.16 8.87 -15.62
C LYS A 79 -7.80 9.13 -15.00
N VAL A 80 -6.83 8.36 -15.46
CA VAL A 80 -5.41 8.61 -15.26
C VAL A 80 -4.75 8.82 -16.61
N HIS A 81 -4.01 9.91 -16.77
CA HIS A 81 -3.18 10.17 -17.93
C HIS A 81 -1.73 9.87 -17.57
N ILE A 82 -1.04 9.11 -18.40
CA ILE A 82 0.41 8.90 -18.28
C ILE A 82 1.07 9.70 -19.39
N ILE A 83 1.99 10.57 -19.00
CA ILE A 83 2.73 11.43 -19.93
C ILE A 83 4.24 11.29 -19.70
N TYR A 84 4.99 11.38 -20.79
CA TYR A 84 6.44 11.49 -20.76
C TYR A 84 6.83 12.96 -20.72
N GLY A 85 7.60 13.35 -19.72
CA GLY A 85 8.03 14.75 -19.59
C GLY A 85 9.07 14.95 -18.50
N LEU A 86 9.69 16.11 -18.51
CA LEU A 86 10.55 16.54 -17.42
C LEU A 86 9.67 16.88 -16.21
N LEU A 87 10.04 16.39 -15.03
CA LEU A 87 9.24 16.46 -13.79
C LEU A 87 8.84 17.90 -13.36
N ASN A 88 9.49 18.92 -13.93
CA ASN A 88 9.27 20.34 -13.64
C ASN A 88 8.79 21.16 -14.87
N GLU A 89 8.50 20.54 -16.01
CA GLU A 89 8.03 21.24 -17.20
C GLU A 89 6.50 21.33 -17.26
N PRO A 90 5.96 22.41 -17.88
CA PRO A 90 4.53 22.51 -18.14
C PRO A 90 4.08 21.46 -19.18
N ILE A 91 2.90 20.87 -18.94
CA ILE A 91 2.26 19.79 -19.73
C ILE A 91 2.28 19.99 -21.26
N PRO A 92 2.14 21.20 -21.84
CA PRO A 92 2.10 21.37 -23.30
C PRO A 92 3.36 20.86 -24.03
N LYS A 93 4.47 20.68 -23.31
CA LYS A 93 5.72 20.11 -23.84
C LYS A 93 5.87 18.60 -23.63
N SER A 94 4.93 17.98 -22.92
CA SER A 94 4.96 16.55 -22.61
C SER A 94 4.36 15.70 -23.73
N VAL A 95 4.87 14.48 -23.87
CA VAL A 95 4.34 13.49 -24.83
C VAL A 95 3.30 12.64 -24.12
N HIS A 96 2.06 12.68 -24.60
CA HIS A 96 1.01 11.81 -24.08
C HIS A 96 1.29 10.36 -24.46
N LEU A 97 1.31 9.47 -23.46
CA LEU A 97 1.53 8.05 -23.69
C LEU A 97 0.21 7.27 -23.68
N GLU A 98 -0.57 7.42 -22.62
CA GLU A 98 -1.77 6.61 -22.41
C GLU A 98 -2.80 7.34 -21.55
N THR A 99 -4.08 7.13 -21.84
CA THR A 99 -5.20 7.50 -20.96
C THR A 99 -5.90 6.23 -20.52
N ILE A 100 -5.95 6.02 -19.20
CA ILE A 100 -6.58 4.87 -18.57
C ILE A 100 -7.89 5.33 -17.95
N SER A 101 -9.00 4.80 -18.46
CA SER A 101 -10.31 4.94 -17.81
C SER A 101 -10.34 4.09 -16.54
N LEU A 102 -10.66 4.73 -15.43
CA LEU A 102 -10.77 4.08 -14.14
C LEU A 102 -12.23 3.74 -13.88
N ASN A 103 -12.49 2.46 -13.64
CA ASN A 103 -13.81 1.99 -13.25
C ASN A 103 -13.84 1.79 -11.73
N SER A 104 -14.78 2.46 -11.07
CA SER A 104 -15.14 2.19 -9.68
C SER A 104 -15.94 0.88 -9.60
N SER A 105 -15.29 -0.26 -9.83
CA SER A 105 -15.94 -1.57 -9.78
C SER A 105 -15.80 -2.28 -8.44
N THR A 106 -15.05 -1.70 -7.50
CA THR A 106 -14.73 -2.32 -6.20
C THR A 106 -15.46 -1.60 -5.06
N HIS A 107 -15.97 -2.36 -4.09
CA HIS A 107 -16.53 -1.81 -2.87
C HIS A 107 -15.43 -0.99 -2.16
N SER A 108 -15.65 0.32 -2.00
CA SER A 108 -14.62 1.25 -1.51
C SER A 108 -14.12 0.92 -0.10
N SER A 109 -14.94 0.19 0.69
CA SER A 109 -14.60 -0.34 2.00
C SER A 109 -13.34 -1.17 1.93
N ASP A 110 -13.28 -2.23 1.13
CA ASP A 110 -12.23 -3.25 1.21
C ASP A 110 -10.83 -2.71 0.89
N LEU A 111 -10.75 -1.64 0.09
CA LEU A 111 -9.49 -1.01 -0.33
C LEU A 111 -8.96 0.02 0.66
N ARG A 112 -9.88 0.68 1.37
CA ARG A 112 -9.63 1.80 2.29
C ARG A 112 -9.82 1.43 3.76
N ASP A 113 -10.32 0.22 4.04
CA ASP A 113 -10.72 -0.17 5.38
C ASP A 113 -9.49 -0.30 6.30
N PRO A 114 -9.35 0.56 7.32
CA PRO A 114 -8.33 0.40 8.36
C PRO A 114 -8.50 -0.90 9.15
N ASN A 115 -9.69 -1.51 9.12
CA ASN A 115 -10.02 -2.81 9.69
C ASN A 115 -9.88 -3.96 8.67
N SER A 116 -9.41 -3.69 7.44
CA SER A 116 -9.06 -4.78 6.53
C SER A 116 -7.94 -5.62 7.15
N LEU A 117 -8.00 -6.94 6.98
CA LEU A 117 -7.01 -7.87 7.53
C LEU A 117 -5.56 -7.46 7.19
N GLY A 118 -5.32 -7.00 5.96
CA GLY A 118 -3.99 -6.53 5.54
C GLY A 118 -3.54 -5.25 6.24
N ALA A 119 -4.45 -4.32 6.58
CA ALA A 119 -4.13 -3.14 7.37
C ALA A 119 -3.86 -3.50 8.83
N ARG A 120 -4.71 -4.35 9.40
CA ARG A 120 -4.55 -4.85 10.78
C ARG A 120 -3.27 -5.65 10.96
N LEU A 121 -2.92 -6.52 10.01
CA LEU A 121 -1.65 -7.25 9.99
C LEU A 121 -0.45 -6.31 9.94
N ARG A 122 -0.48 -5.25 9.11
CA ARG A 122 0.59 -4.24 9.08
C ARG A 122 0.75 -3.52 10.41
N ARG A 123 -0.35 -3.17 11.08
CA ARG A 123 -0.30 -2.60 12.44
C ARG A 123 0.33 -3.58 13.43
N ALA A 124 -0.06 -4.85 13.39
CA ALA A 124 0.46 -5.88 14.29
C ALA A 124 1.96 -6.13 14.08
N ILE A 125 2.42 -6.15 12.83
CA ILE A 125 3.84 -6.23 12.48
C ILE A 125 4.60 -5.00 13.01
N ASN A 126 4.06 -3.79 12.85
CA ASN A 126 4.71 -2.58 13.36
C ASN A 126 4.87 -2.60 14.89
N ILE A 127 3.86 -3.07 15.62
CA ILE A 127 3.91 -3.27 17.08
C ILE A 127 5.01 -4.27 17.44
N ALA A 128 5.08 -5.41 16.74
CA ALA A 128 6.13 -6.40 16.93
C ALA A 128 7.53 -5.83 16.66
N LEU A 129 7.68 -5.00 15.62
CA LEU A 129 8.95 -4.35 15.29
C LEU A 129 9.41 -3.37 16.38
N GLN A 130 8.49 -2.76 17.11
CA GLN A 130 8.76 -1.89 18.26
C GLN A 130 9.14 -2.64 19.54
N GLY A 131 9.08 -3.98 19.54
CA GLY A 131 9.42 -4.82 20.71
C GLY A 131 8.22 -5.24 21.56
N HIS A 132 7.00 -4.96 21.09
CA HIS A 132 5.75 -5.31 21.77
C HIS A 132 5.07 -6.54 21.15
N ILE A 133 3.96 -6.98 21.73
CA ILE A 133 3.16 -8.09 21.18
C ILE A 133 1.90 -7.50 20.53
N GLY A 134 1.78 -7.66 19.21
CA GLY A 134 0.58 -7.28 18.47
C GLY A 134 -0.38 -8.47 18.40
N VAL A 135 -1.64 -8.29 18.82
CA VAL A 135 -2.68 -9.32 18.71
C VAL A 135 -3.65 -8.92 17.60
N LEU A 136 -3.73 -9.72 16.54
CA LEU A 136 -4.61 -9.54 15.40
C LEU A 136 -5.82 -10.48 15.54
N TRP A 137 -7.02 -9.94 15.70
CA TRP A 137 -8.25 -10.76 15.69
C TRP A 137 -8.63 -11.14 14.27
N LEU A 138 -9.24 -12.31 14.07
CA LEU A 138 -9.78 -12.77 12.78
C LEU A 138 -11.29 -12.83 12.93
N HIS A 139 -12.01 -12.10 12.09
CA HIS A 139 -13.45 -11.91 12.28
C HIS A 139 -14.29 -13.00 11.64
N ASN A 140 -13.74 -13.73 10.66
CA ASN A 140 -14.45 -14.76 9.91
C ASN A 140 -13.46 -15.76 9.29
N GLU A 141 -13.99 -16.84 8.72
CA GLU A 141 -13.18 -17.87 8.03
C GLU A 141 -12.41 -17.31 6.83
N ASN A 142 -12.98 -16.30 6.15
CA ASN A 142 -12.34 -15.63 5.02
C ASN A 142 -11.08 -14.85 5.46
N ASP A 143 -11.02 -14.32 6.68
CA ASP A 143 -9.82 -13.72 7.25
C ASP A 143 -8.72 -14.77 7.45
N ILE A 144 -9.08 -15.98 7.88
CA ILE A 144 -8.13 -17.09 8.08
C ILE A 144 -7.50 -17.50 6.74
N GLU A 145 -8.32 -17.71 5.72
CA GLU A 145 -7.86 -18.06 4.36
C GLU A 145 -6.98 -16.97 3.74
N HIS A 146 -7.38 -15.71 3.88
CA HIS A 146 -6.59 -14.60 3.38
C HIS A 146 -5.27 -14.43 4.13
N LEU A 147 -5.24 -14.71 5.43
CA LEU A 147 -4.01 -14.61 6.21
C LEU A 147 -3.02 -15.69 5.78
N ASP A 148 -3.48 -16.92 5.55
CA ASP A 148 -2.69 -18.01 4.94
C ASP A 148 -2.05 -17.59 3.62
N ALA A 149 -2.81 -16.96 2.75
CA ALA A 149 -2.29 -16.41 1.50
C ALA A 149 -1.28 -15.26 1.70
N LEU A 150 -1.43 -14.45 2.75
CA LEU A 150 -0.52 -13.35 3.07
C LEU A 150 0.82 -13.84 3.64
N TRP A 151 0.81 -14.83 4.54
CA TRP A 151 2.02 -15.42 5.12
C TRP A 151 2.91 -16.08 4.06
N LYS A 152 2.30 -16.68 3.03
CA LYS A 152 3.01 -17.32 1.92
C LYS A 152 3.70 -16.31 0.97
N ARG A 153 3.48 -15.00 1.13
CA ARG A 153 4.13 -13.98 0.30
C ARG A 153 5.59 -13.80 0.72
N GLY A 154 6.52 -13.96 -0.22
CA GLY A 154 7.97 -13.88 0.03
C GLY A 154 8.41 -12.64 0.82
N ARG A 155 7.84 -11.46 0.54
CA ARG A 155 8.14 -10.22 1.29
C ARG A 155 7.77 -10.26 2.77
N VAL A 156 6.71 -11.00 3.13
CA VAL A 156 6.29 -11.16 4.54
C VAL A 156 7.22 -12.14 5.24
N VAL A 157 7.54 -13.26 4.57
CA VAL A 157 8.51 -14.26 5.06
C VAL A 157 9.89 -13.63 5.31
N GLU A 158 10.41 -12.87 4.34
CA GLU A 158 11.68 -12.15 4.47
C GLU A 158 11.66 -11.18 5.66
N LEU A 159 10.55 -10.46 5.85
CA LEU A 159 10.41 -9.51 6.95
C LEU A 159 10.41 -10.22 8.31
N PHE A 160 9.75 -11.38 8.41
CA PHE A 160 9.69 -12.17 9.63
C PHE A 160 11.06 -12.77 9.97
N GLN A 161 11.77 -13.28 8.96
CA GLN A 161 13.13 -13.80 9.14
C GLN A 161 14.11 -12.69 9.52
N LYS A 162 14.12 -11.56 8.79
CA LYS A 162 15.05 -10.45 9.02
C LYS A 162 14.93 -9.84 10.41
N HIS A 163 13.72 -9.79 10.94
CA HIS A 163 13.44 -9.16 12.22
C HIS A 163 13.10 -10.16 13.32
N GLU A 164 13.28 -11.46 13.05
CA GLU A 164 13.03 -12.56 13.98
C GLU A 164 11.63 -12.47 14.63
N ILE A 165 10.64 -12.11 13.82
CA ILE A 165 9.24 -12.02 14.24
C ILE A 165 8.65 -13.43 14.25
N MET A 166 8.19 -13.85 15.42
CA MET A 166 7.36 -15.02 15.61
C MET A 166 5.89 -14.67 15.54
N TYR A 167 5.08 -15.65 15.16
CA TYR A 167 3.64 -15.57 15.27
C TYR A 167 3.06 -16.87 15.84
N CYS A 168 1.97 -16.75 16.59
CA CYS A 168 1.20 -17.88 17.12
C CYS A 168 -0.27 -17.65 16.78
N TYR A 169 -0.91 -18.64 16.15
CA TYR A 169 -2.34 -18.62 15.91
C TYR A 169 -3.05 -19.31 17.08
N ASP A 170 -4.01 -18.60 17.67
CA ASP A 170 -4.90 -19.09 18.71
C ASP A 170 -6.29 -19.34 18.10
N PRO A 171 -6.62 -20.60 17.77
CA PRO A 171 -7.91 -20.93 17.17
C PRO A 171 -9.08 -20.78 18.14
N SER A 172 -8.84 -20.79 19.46
CA SER A 172 -9.90 -20.62 20.45
C SER A 172 -10.36 -19.18 20.56
N GLU A 173 -9.44 -18.24 20.38
CA GLU A 173 -9.69 -16.81 20.37
C GLU A 173 -9.87 -16.25 18.95
N ASN A 174 -9.72 -17.06 17.90
CA ASN A 174 -9.60 -16.60 16.51
C ASN A 174 -8.62 -15.41 16.40
N SER A 175 -7.42 -15.53 16.99
CA SER A 175 -6.45 -14.44 17.03
C SER A 175 -5.05 -14.90 16.64
N VAL A 176 -4.23 -13.97 16.16
CA VAL A 176 -2.82 -14.18 15.85
C VAL A 176 -1.98 -13.22 16.67
N LYS A 177 -1.06 -13.75 17.46
CA LYS A 177 -0.12 -12.98 18.28
C LYS A 177 1.18 -12.87 17.51
N LEU A 178 1.72 -11.66 17.33
CA LEU A 178 3.00 -11.40 16.67
C LEU A 178 3.98 -10.70 17.63
N GLY A 179 5.24 -11.11 17.64
CA GLY A 179 6.28 -10.51 18.48
C GLY A 179 7.69 -10.95 18.09
N LYS A 180 8.74 -10.25 18.55
CA LYS A 180 10.15 -10.61 18.29
C LYS A 180 10.63 -11.74 19.21
N LEU A 181 11.39 -12.69 18.66
CA LEU A 181 11.99 -13.82 19.38
C LEU A 181 12.96 -13.37 20.48
N HIS A 182 13.78 -12.34 20.22
CA HIS A 182 14.91 -11.96 21.09
C HIS A 182 14.67 -10.74 21.99
N CYS A 183 13.46 -10.17 22.04
CA CYS A 183 13.14 -9.08 22.97
C CYS A 183 12.80 -9.61 24.38
N LEU A 184 13.63 -10.50 24.96
CA LEU A 184 13.41 -11.26 26.20
C LEU A 184 13.68 -10.46 27.49
N GLU A 185 13.04 -9.30 27.67
CA GLU A 185 12.90 -8.69 29.00
C GLU A 185 11.40 -8.53 29.29
N GLU A 186 10.89 -9.30 30.26
CA GLU A 186 9.45 -9.45 30.55
C GLU A 186 8.79 -8.17 31.12
N GLY A 187 9.58 -7.18 31.56
CA GLY A 187 9.10 -6.02 32.30
C GLY A 187 8.38 -4.93 31.49
N ASP A 188 8.69 -4.77 30.20
CA ASP A 188 8.27 -3.61 29.40
C ASP A 188 7.34 -3.95 28.22
N ARG A 189 6.86 -5.20 28.13
CA ARG A 189 6.03 -5.63 27.00
C ARG A 189 4.57 -5.25 27.19
N ILE A 190 4.07 -4.37 26.34
CA ILE A 190 2.64 -4.08 26.20
C ILE A 190 2.05 -5.04 25.16
N VAL A 191 0.92 -5.66 25.50
CA VAL A 191 0.10 -6.41 24.55
C VAL A 191 -0.89 -5.42 23.93
N ILE A 192 -0.83 -5.23 22.62
CA ILE A 192 -1.68 -4.29 21.91
C ILE A 192 -2.61 -5.08 20.98
N THR A 193 -3.89 -4.98 21.28
CA THR A 193 -4.94 -5.66 20.52
C THR A 193 -5.39 -4.81 19.33
N ILE A 194 -5.45 -5.42 18.17
CA ILE A 194 -5.97 -4.86 16.94
C ILE A 194 -7.22 -5.63 16.57
N ASN A 195 -8.35 -4.93 16.72
CA ASN A 195 -9.62 -5.37 16.18
C ASN A 195 -9.68 -5.03 14.69
#